data_AF-A0A946ZD46-F1
#
_entry.id   AF-A0A946ZD46-F1
#
_cell.length_a   1.000
_cell.length_b   1.000
_cell.length_c   1.000
_cell.angle_alpha   90.00
_cell.angle_beta   90.00
_cell.angle_gamma   90.00
#
_symmetry.space_group_name_H-M   'P 1'
#
loop_
_entity.id
_entity.type
_entity.pdbx_description
1 polymer ?
#
loop_
_entity_poly.entity_id
_entity_poly.type
_entity_poly.pdbx_seq_one_letter_code
_entity_poly.pdbx_strand_id
1 'polypeptide(L)'
;MRLKLPPAVIFLIFVLLMYLLDRFLPVGEFEFFGRKYLILTLVGIGLVLAIWAMILFFMNKTTIDPREPGKASVLVVSGIYRFTRNPMYLSLLLFLLAYGLYLGNAFNTLLAAGFVSYMNAFQIKPEEEALGNLFGESYSRYCKEVRRWF
;
A
#
# COMPACT_ATOMS: atom_id res chain seq x y z
N MET A 1 -16.09 -18.35 0.38
CA MET A 1 -14.70 -18.15 -0.07
C MET A 1 -14.59 -16.77 -0.70
N ARG A 2 -14.00 -15.78 -0.02
CA ARG A 2 -13.77 -14.46 -0.63
C ARG A 2 -12.55 -14.58 -1.55
N LEU A 3 -12.75 -14.53 -2.86
CA LEU A 3 -11.67 -14.40 -3.83
C LEU A 3 -10.96 -13.05 -3.57
N LYS A 4 -9.97 -13.04 -2.68
CA LYS A 4 -9.14 -11.88 -2.41
C LYS A 4 -8.21 -11.69 -3.62
N LEU A 5 -8.59 -10.79 -4.52
CA LEU A 5 -7.68 -10.33 -5.57
C LEU A 5 -6.38 -9.86 -4.90
N PRO A 6 -5.21 -10.28 -5.39
CA PRO A 6 -3.95 -9.87 -4.78
C PRO A 6 -3.79 -8.35 -4.89
N PRO A 7 -3.17 -7.70 -3.89
CA PRO A 7 -2.89 -6.27 -3.89
C PRO A 7 -2.20 -5.79 -5.17
N ALA A 8 -1.30 -6.58 -5.74
CA ALA A 8 -0.63 -6.28 -6.99
C ALA A 8 -1.59 -6.17 -8.19
N VAL A 9 -2.61 -7.03 -8.27
CA VAL A 9 -3.63 -6.94 -9.34
C VAL A 9 -4.49 -5.71 -9.15
N ILE A 10 -4.87 -5.38 -7.91
CA ILE A 10 -5.62 -4.15 -7.62
C ILE A 10 -4.80 -2.92 -8.01
N PHE A 11 -3.52 -2.89 -7.65
CA PHE A 11 -2.61 -1.83 -8.06
C PHE A 11 -2.58 -1.67 -9.59
N LEU A 12 -2.41 -2.77 -10.34
CA LEU A 12 -2.42 -2.74 -11.81
C LEU A 12 -3.75 -2.24 -12.39
N ILE A 13 -4.88 -2.60 -11.78
CA ILE A 13 -6.20 -2.07 -12.16
C ILE A 13 -6.22 -0.55 -11.98
N PHE A 14 -5.74 -0.03 -10.84
CA PHE A 14 -5.72 1.41 -10.61
C PHE A 14 -4.72 2.14 -11.53
N VAL A 15 -3.58 1.54 -11.86
CA VAL A 15 -2.66 2.06 -12.88
C VAL A 15 -3.36 2.18 -14.23
N LEU A 16 -4.08 1.13 -14.65
CA LEU A 16 -4.85 1.15 -15.88
C LEU A 16 -5.95 2.22 -15.84
N LEU A 17 -6.68 2.34 -14.74
CA LEU A 17 -7.71 3.36 -14.57
C LEU A 17 -7.13 4.78 -14.64
N MET A 18 -5.96 5.03 -14.06
CA MET A 18 -5.27 6.32 -14.16
C MET A 18 -4.86 6.63 -15.60
N TYR A 19 -4.31 5.64 -16.31
CA TYR A 19 -3.96 5.78 -17.72
C TYR A 19 -5.18 6.07 -18.60
N LEU A 20 -6.29 5.34 -18.39
CA LEU A 20 -7.53 5.58 -19.13
C LEU A 20 -8.13 6.94 -18.79
N LEU A 21 -8.11 7.34 -17.52
CA LEU A 21 -8.60 8.65 -17.10
C LEU A 21 -7.81 9.76 -17.79
N ASP A 22 -6.48 9.66 -17.80
CA ASP A 22 -5.62 10.61 -18.49
C ASP A 22 -5.91 10.67 -20.00
N ARG A 23 -6.10 9.50 -20.62
CA ARG A 23 -6.36 9.40 -22.06
C ARG A 23 -7.71 9.97 -22.49
N PHE A 24 -8.75 9.79 -21.69
CA PHE A 24 -10.12 10.19 -22.02
C PHE A 24 -10.54 11.54 -21.43
N LEU A 25 -9.87 11.96 -20.36
CA LEU A 25 -10.09 13.24 -19.68
C LEU A 25 -8.74 13.95 -19.45
N PRO A 26 -8.08 14.44 -20.52
CA PRO A 26 -6.85 15.23 -20.44
C PRO A 26 -7.18 16.67 -19.96
N VAL A 27 -7.86 16.78 -18.82
CA VAL A 27 -8.27 18.03 -18.19
C VAL A 27 -7.57 18.09 -16.83
N GLY A 28 -6.90 19.20 -16.54
CA GLY A 28 -6.13 19.35 -15.31
C GLY A 28 -4.70 18.81 -15.42
N GLU A 29 -4.11 18.88 -16.62
CA GLU A 29 -2.66 18.77 -16.79
C GLU A 29 -1.97 19.86 -15.96
N PHE A 30 -1.00 19.46 -15.14
CA PHE A 30 -0.17 20.38 -14.39
C PHE A 30 1.31 20.10 -14.62
N GLU A 31 2.05 21.18 -14.86
CA GLU A 31 3.51 21.19 -14.91
C GLU A 31 4.01 22.15 -13.84
N PHE A 32 4.97 21.70 -13.03
CA PHE A 32 5.65 22.57 -12.08
C PHE A 32 7.12 22.21 -11.94
N PHE A 33 7.92 23.22 -11.58
CA PHE A 33 9.35 23.04 -11.35
C PHE A 33 9.58 22.05 -10.21
N GLY A 34 10.29 20.95 -10.51
CA GLY A 34 10.60 19.91 -9.55
C GLY A 34 9.65 18.71 -9.52
N ARG A 35 8.65 18.65 -10.42
CA ARG A 35 7.80 17.46 -10.62
C ARG A 35 8.62 16.16 -10.75
N LYS A 36 9.68 16.19 -11.56
CA LYS A 36 10.59 15.05 -11.75
C LYS A 36 11.28 14.63 -10.45
N TYR A 37 11.77 15.58 -9.65
CA TYR A 37 12.41 15.27 -8.37
C TYR A 37 11.41 14.66 -7.40
N LEU A 38 10.19 15.19 -7.32
CA LEU A 38 9.12 14.64 -6.48
C LEU A 38 8.77 13.20 -6.89
N ILE A 39 8.62 12.91 -8.19
CA ILE A 39 8.39 11.56 -8.70
C ILE A 39 9.52 10.63 -8.26
N LEU A 40 10.78 11.02 -8.47
CA LEU A 40 11.94 10.21 -8.09
C LEU A 40 12.01 9.98 -6.58
N THR A 41 11.69 10.98 -5.76
CA THR A 41 11.63 10.84 -4.31
C THR A 41 10.53 9.85 -3.88
N LEU A 42 9.33 9.97 -4.44
CA LEU A 42 8.23 9.05 -4.13
C LEU A 42 8.55 7.60 -4.53
N VAL A 43 9.12 7.40 -5.72
CA VAL A 43 9.58 6.08 -6.17
C VAL A 43 10.71 5.57 -5.27
N GLY A 44 11.69 6.40 -4.94
CA GLY A 44 12.81 6.03 -4.07
C GLY A 44 12.34 5.58 -2.69
N ILE A 45 11.47 6.36 -2.05
CA ILE A 45 10.87 5.99 -0.75
C ILE A 45 10.05 4.70 -0.91
N GLY A 46 9.18 4.61 -1.92
CA GLY A 46 8.37 3.42 -2.16
C GLY A 46 9.21 2.14 -2.32
N LEU A 47 10.32 2.22 -3.07
CA LEU A 47 11.26 1.10 -3.23
C LEU A 47 11.93 0.71 -1.91
N VAL A 48 12.40 1.70 -1.14
CA VAL A 48 12.99 1.44 0.18
C VAL A 48 11.99 0.74 1.09
N LEU A 49 10.74 1.22 1.16
CA LEU A 49 9.70 0.58 1.98
C LEU A 49 9.38 -0.84 1.51
N ALA A 50 9.27 -1.06 0.19
CA ALA A 50 8.98 -2.38 -0.38
C ALA A 50 10.10 -3.39 -0.09
N ILE A 51 11.36 -2.99 -0.32
CA ILE A 51 12.52 -3.84 -0.06
C ILE A 51 12.65 -4.13 1.44
N TRP A 52 12.50 -3.12 2.29
CA TRP A 52 12.63 -3.32 3.74
C TRP A 52 11.52 -4.22 4.30
N ALA A 53 10.28 -4.05 3.84
CA ALA A 53 9.19 -4.95 4.19
C ALA A 53 9.49 -6.39 3.75
N MET A 54 9.96 -6.59 2.52
CA MET A 54 10.33 -7.91 2.00
C MET A 54 11.47 -8.55 2.79
N ILE A 55 12.52 -7.79 3.15
CA ILE A 55 13.62 -8.25 3.99
C ILE A 55 13.10 -8.69 5.36
N LEU A 56 12.22 -7.91 5.99
CA LEU A 56 11.67 -8.27 7.31
C LEU A 56 10.84 -9.55 7.25
N PHE A 57 10.03 -9.75 6.22
CA PHE A 57 9.31 -11.02 6.03
C PHE A 57 10.25 -12.19 5.79
N PHE A 58 11.29 -12.00 4.97
CA PHE A 58 12.30 -13.02 4.70
C PHE A 58 13.08 -13.40 5.97
N MET A 59 13.50 -12.41 6.76
CA MET A 59 14.21 -12.61 8.02
C MET A 59 13.36 -13.30 9.08
N ASN A 60 12.05 -12.99 9.14
CA ASN A 60 11.14 -13.61 10.11
C ASN A 60 10.58 -14.96 9.63
N LYS A 61 10.96 -15.43 8.42
CA LYS A 61 10.45 -16.67 7.80
C LYS A 61 8.92 -16.74 7.79
N THR A 62 8.26 -15.59 7.64
CA THR A 62 6.80 -15.49 7.59
C THR A 62 6.34 -15.24 6.17
N THR A 63 5.15 -15.73 5.82
CA THR A 63 4.62 -15.62 4.47
C THR A 63 4.19 -14.18 4.18
N ILE A 64 4.63 -13.66 3.03
CA ILE A 64 4.25 -12.33 2.49
C ILE A 64 2.81 -12.34 1.96
N ASP A 65 2.23 -13.52 1.73
CA ASP A 65 0.93 -13.66 1.07
C ASP A 65 -0.24 -13.18 1.97
N PRO A 66 -0.88 -12.04 1.66
CA PRO A 66 -2.04 -11.53 2.40
C PRO A 66 -3.29 -12.41 2.25
N ARG A 67 -3.23 -13.43 1.38
CA ARG A 67 -4.31 -14.40 1.18
C ARG A 67 -4.35 -15.48 2.25
N GLU A 68 -3.24 -15.73 2.95
CA GLU A 68 -3.16 -16.72 4.01
C GLU A 68 -2.64 -16.12 5.33
N PRO A 69 -3.31 -15.09 5.89
CA PRO A 69 -2.88 -14.49 7.16
C PRO A 69 -2.84 -15.52 8.30
N GLY A 70 -3.62 -16.61 8.20
CA GLY A 70 -3.62 -17.77 9.09
C GLY A 70 -2.30 -18.54 9.20
N LYS A 71 -1.33 -18.31 8.32
CA LYS A 71 0.01 -18.93 8.37
C LYS A 71 1.08 -18.02 8.98
N ALA A 72 0.73 -16.80 9.39
CA ALA A 72 1.65 -15.92 10.09
C ALA A 72 2.03 -16.54 11.44
N SER A 73 3.28 -16.99 11.58
CA SER A 73 3.81 -17.59 12.81
C SER A 73 4.30 -16.56 13.82
N VAL A 74 4.61 -15.33 13.37
CA VAL A 74 5.16 -14.26 14.20
C VAL A 74 4.54 -12.92 13.81
N LEU A 75 4.14 -12.13 14.80
CA LEU A 75 3.74 -10.74 14.62
C LEU A 75 4.99 -9.85 14.50
N VAL A 76 5.27 -9.35 13.29
CA VAL A 76 6.40 -8.45 13.05
C VAL A 76 6.02 -7.01 13.44
N VAL A 77 6.54 -6.55 14.59
CA VAL A 77 6.30 -5.19 15.12
C VAL A 77 7.56 -4.30 15.09
N SER A 78 8.65 -4.77 14.49
CA SER A 78 9.96 -4.10 14.48
C SER A 78 10.29 -3.46 13.12
N GLY A 79 11.29 -2.57 13.12
CA GLY A 79 11.72 -1.85 11.91
C GLY A 79 10.62 -0.92 11.37
N ILE A 80 10.34 -1.03 10.07
CA ILE A 80 9.35 -0.21 9.37
C ILE A 80 7.91 -0.39 9.91
N TYR A 81 7.61 -1.57 10.50
CA TYR A 81 6.32 -1.87 11.10
C TYR A 81 6.02 -1.06 12.36
N ARG A 82 7.03 -0.38 12.94
CA ARG A 82 6.80 0.56 14.06
C ARG A 82 6.11 1.86 13.62
N PHE A 83 6.20 2.20 12.34
CA PHE A 83 5.67 3.46 11.81
C PHE A 83 4.32 3.27 11.12
N THR A 84 4.10 2.12 10.50
CA THR A 84 2.82 1.77 9.88
C THR A 84 2.61 0.27 9.95
N ARG A 85 1.36 -0.14 10.19
CA ARG A 85 1.00 -1.57 10.13
C ARG A 85 1.04 -2.14 8.71
N ASN A 86 1.00 -1.30 7.68
CA ASN A 86 0.84 -1.72 6.28
C ASN A 86 1.90 -1.10 5.34
N PRO A 87 3.22 -1.30 5.60
CA PRO A 87 4.29 -0.68 4.82
C PRO A 87 4.30 -1.09 3.35
N MET A 88 3.83 -2.31 3.03
CA MET A 88 3.70 -2.78 1.65
C MET A 88 2.56 -2.10 0.88
N TYR A 89 1.41 -1.84 1.51
CA TYR A 89 0.33 -1.11 0.84
C TYR A 89 0.68 0.37 0.66
N LEU A 90 1.48 0.89 1.59
CA LEU A 90 2.05 2.21 1.49
C LEU A 90 3.04 2.36 0.32
N SER A 91 3.93 1.38 0.08
CA SER A 91 4.81 1.45 -1.09
C SER A 91 4.02 1.47 -2.42
N LEU A 92 2.97 0.65 -2.52
CA LEU A 92 2.07 0.66 -3.69
C LEU A 92 1.37 2.01 -3.87
N LEU A 93 0.91 2.63 -2.78
CA LEU A 93 0.32 3.97 -2.82
C LEU A 93 1.33 5.01 -3.33
N LEU A 94 2.57 4.97 -2.85
CA LEU A 94 3.61 5.91 -3.28
C LEU A 94 3.94 5.76 -4.77
N PHE A 95 4.01 4.52 -5.28
CA PHE A 95 4.17 4.28 -6.71
C PHE A 95 2.99 4.77 -7.52
N LEU A 96 1.77 4.61 -7.01
CA LEU A 96 0.56 5.07 -7.67
C LEU A 96 0.50 6.60 -7.74
N LEU A 97 0.90 7.29 -6.66
CA LEU A 97 1.02 8.75 -6.63
C LEU A 97 2.12 9.25 -7.58
N ALA A 98 3.28 8.58 -7.61
CA ALA A 98 4.34 8.90 -8.55
C ALA A 98 3.89 8.73 -10.01
N TYR A 99 3.11 7.69 -10.29
CA TYR A 99 2.54 7.46 -11.63
C TYR A 99 1.48 8.52 -11.98
N GLY A 100 0.60 8.88 -11.06
CA GLY A 100 -0.35 9.97 -11.25
C GLY A 100 0.32 11.31 -11.53
N LEU A 101 1.43 11.62 -10.82
CA LEU A 101 2.27 12.78 -11.08
C LEU A 101 3.00 12.71 -12.42
N TYR A 102 3.39 11.52 -12.87
CA TYR A 102 4.03 11.32 -14.17
C TYR A 102 3.06 11.59 -15.33
N LEU A 103 1.80 11.14 -15.20
CA LEU A 103 0.73 11.47 -16.15
C LEU A 103 0.37 12.97 -16.09
N GLY A 104 0.63 13.64 -14.97
CA GLY A 104 0.42 15.08 -14.83
C GLY A 104 -1.05 15.47 -14.67
N ASN A 105 -1.95 14.52 -14.43
CA ASN A 105 -3.38 14.78 -14.32
C ASN A 105 -3.83 14.84 -12.84
N ALA A 106 -4.38 15.98 -12.42
CA ALA A 106 -4.77 16.22 -11.03
C ALA A 106 -5.84 15.24 -10.52
N PHE A 107 -6.73 14.76 -11.39
CA PHE A 107 -7.80 13.82 -11.03
C PHE A 107 -7.26 12.43 -10.67
N ASN A 108 -6.03 12.09 -11.04
CA ASN A 108 -5.39 10.86 -10.57
C ASN A 108 -5.21 10.84 -9.04
N THR A 109 -5.17 12.00 -8.37
CA THR A 109 -5.16 12.03 -6.89
C THR A 109 -6.44 11.46 -6.29
N LEU A 110 -7.60 11.62 -6.95
CA LEU A 110 -8.86 11.01 -6.53
C LEU A 110 -8.83 9.49 -6.69
N LEU A 111 -8.24 8.99 -7.77
CA LEU A 111 -8.04 7.55 -7.95
C LEU A 111 -7.08 6.98 -6.90
N ALA A 112 -6.03 7.70 -6.51
CA ALA A 112 -5.16 7.30 -5.41
C ALA A 112 -5.93 7.25 -4.06
N ALA A 113 -6.79 8.23 -3.78
CA ALA A 113 -7.67 8.20 -2.60
C ALA A 113 -8.68 7.03 -2.66
N GLY A 114 -9.20 6.72 -3.85
CA GLY A 114 -10.03 5.55 -4.12
C GLY A 114 -9.29 4.24 -3.83
N PHE A 115 -8.02 4.15 -4.23
CA PHE A 115 -7.17 3.00 -3.92
C PHE A 115 -7.02 2.81 -2.41
N VAL A 116 -6.72 3.87 -1.66
CA VAL A 116 -6.62 3.81 -0.19
C VAL A 116 -7.93 3.33 0.44
N SER A 117 -9.07 3.87 0.00
CA SER A 117 -10.40 3.46 0.47
C SER A 117 -10.68 1.99 0.20
N TYR A 118 -10.37 1.51 -1.01
CA TYR A 118 -10.54 0.11 -1.40
C TYR A 118 -9.64 -0.82 -0.58
N MET A 119 -8.35 -0.50 -0.47
CA MET A 119 -7.38 -1.28 0.28
C MET A 119 -7.77 -1.36 1.77
N ASN A 120 -8.23 -0.27 2.36
CA ASN A 120 -8.73 -0.25 3.73
C ASN A 120 -9.92 -1.20 3.94
N ALA A 121 -10.90 -1.18 3.03
CA ALA A 121 -12.12 -1.94 3.19
C ALA A 121 -11.94 -3.44 2.90
N PHE A 122 -11.21 -3.78 1.84
CA PHE A 122 -11.19 -5.13 1.28
C PHE A 122 -9.92 -5.92 1.54
N GLN A 123 -8.79 -5.26 1.84
CA GLN A 123 -7.51 -5.94 2.12
C GLN A 123 -7.14 -5.80 3.60
N ILE A 124 -6.99 -4.57 4.09
CA ILE A 124 -6.52 -4.28 5.44
C ILE A 124 -7.51 -4.82 6.48
N LYS A 125 -8.79 -4.43 6.46
CA LYS A 125 -9.76 -4.90 7.48
C LYS A 125 -9.79 -6.43 7.63
N PRO A 126 -9.95 -7.25 6.57
CA PRO A 126 -9.91 -8.71 6.70
C PRO A 126 -8.57 -9.27 7.17
N GLU A 127 -7.46 -8.60 6.87
CA GLU A 127 -6.13 -8.99 7.34
C GLU A 127 -5.98 -8.70 8.83
N GLU A 128 -6.41 -7.53 9.29
CA GLU A 128 -6.42 -7.17 10.72
C GLU A 128 -7.34 -8.07 11.54
N GLU A 129 -8.52 -8.44 11.02
CA GLU A 129 -9.41 -9.41 11.66
C GLU A 129 -8.74 -10.79 11.83
N ALA A 130 -8.05 -11.26 10.79
CA ALA A 130 -7.32 -12.53 10.86
C ALA A 130 -6.15 -12.47 11.85
N LEU A 131 -5.36 -11.39 11.83
CA LEU A 131 -4.26 -11.19 12.79
C LEU A 131 -4.78 -11.03 14.22
N GLY A 132 -5.91 -10.36 14.42
CA GLY A 132 -6.58 -10.26 15.71
C GLY A 132 -7.01 -11.63 16.25
N ASN A 133 -7.54 -12.50 15.40
CA ASN A 133 -7.92 -13.86 15.78
C ASN A 133 -6.70 -14.75 16.11
N LEU A 134 -5.55 -14.54 15.46
CA LEU A 134 -4.34 -15.34 15.68
C LEU A 134 -3.54 -14.89 16.91
N PHE A 135 -3.35 -13.58 17.07
CA PHE A 135 -2.43 -13.01 18.07
C PHE A 135 -3.13 -12.31 19.23
N GLY A 136 -4.46 -12.18 19.20
CA GLY A 136 -5.29 -11.69 20.31
C GLY A 136 -4.81 -10.35 20.89
N GLU A 137 -4.54 -10.34 22.19
CA GLU A 137 -4.12 -9.13 22.92
C GLU A 137 -2.83 -8.51 22.39
N SER A 138 -1.87 -9.31 21.92
CA SER A 138 -0.61 -8.80 21.36
C SER A 138 -0.85 -7.92 20.15
N TYR A 139 -1.78 -8.32 19.28
CA TYR A 139 -2.17 -7.53 18.12
C TYR A 139 -3.00 -6.29 18.52
N SER A 140 -3.89 -6.42 19.50
CA SER A 140 -4.66 -5.30 20.02
C SER A 140 -3.76 -4.20 20.59
N ARG A 141 -2.72 -4.58 21.35
CA ARG A 141 -1.72 -3.63 21.87
C ARG A 141 -0.97 -2.92 20.74
N TYR A 142 -0.51 -3.69 19.76
CA TYR A 142 0.17 -3.14 18.58
C TYR A 142 -0.72 -2.16 17.79
N CYS A 143 -2.02 -2.44 17.65
CA CYS A 143 -2.96 -1.54 16.99
C CYS A 143 -3.18 -0.21 17.72
N LYS A 144 -2.94 -0.15 19.04
CA LYS A 144 -2.99 1.09 19.83
C LYS A 144 -1.74 1.94 19.65
N GLU A 145 -0.60 1.30 19.44
CA GLU A 145 0.70 1.96 19.29
C GLU A 145 0.96 2.43 17.85
N VAL A 146 0.46 1.69 16.85
CA VAL A 146 0.76 1.94 15.44
C VAL A 146 -0.51 2.11 14.62
N ARG A 147 -0.56 3.15 13.78
CA ARG A 147 -1.71 3.42 12.90
C ARG A 147 -1.72 2.54 11.66
N ARG A 148 -2.88 2.45 10.99
CA ARG A 148 -3.04 1.71 9.72
C ARG A 148 -2.17 2.31 8.63
N TRP A 149 -2.26 3.62 8.51
CA TRP A 149 -1.46 4.52 7.68
C TRP A 149 -0.88 5.54 8.65
N PHE A 150 0.42 5.84 8.53
CA PHE A 150 1.24 6.73 9.36
C PHE A 150 0.59 7.41 10.58
#